data_AF-A0A9E5LJW8-F1
#
_entry.id   AF-A0A9E5LJW8-F1
#
_cell.length_a   1.000
_cell.length_b   1.000
_cell.length_c   1.000
_cell.angle_alpha   90.00
_cell.angle_beta   90.00
_cell.angle_gamma   90.00
#
_symmetry.space_group_name_H-M   'P 1'
#
loop_
_entity.id
_entity.type
_entity.pdbx_description
1 polymer ?
#
loop_
_entity_poly.entity_id
_entity_poly.type
_entity_poly.pdbx_seq_one_letter_code
_entity_poly.pdbx_strand_id
1 'polypeptide(L)'
;GAKASLSILGALGADGVSRAIALGDWNAIKAAKGVGPKTAQRVVIELKDKAPTVMAMAGQSATPATVTDDVIEADTPAAPQPAPTPQPVAIQTNAQADALSALQNLGYSPSEAAAAVAQVMADAPETDTSGVIRAALKLMAPKG
;
A
#
# COMPACT_ATOMS: atom_id res chain seq x y z
N GLY A 1 -18.88 3.35 1.00
CA GLY A 1 -19.31 2.28 0.08
C GLY A 1 -18.87 2.61 -1.34
N ALA A 2 -18.81 1.62 -2.25
CA ALA A 2 -18.14 1.73 -3.55
C ALA A 2 -18.53 2.98 -4.39
N LYS A 3 -19.83 3.27 -4.53
CA LYS A 3 -20.31 4.44 -5.27
C LYS A 3 -19.84 5.79 -4.67
N ALA A 4 -19.82 5.88 -3.34
CA ALA A 4 -19.31 7.06 -2.65
C ALA A 4 -17.78 7.17 -2.82
N SER A 5 -17.06 6.06 -2.71
CA SER A 5 -15.60 6.02 -2.92
C SER A 5 -15.23 6.48 -4.33
N LEU A 6 -15.93 6.00 -5.35
CA LEU A 6 -15.72 6.43 -6.74
C LEU A 6 -16.08 7.91 -6.95
N SER A 7 -17.13 8.40 -6.30
CA SER A 7 -17.52 9.82 -6.37
C SER A 7 -16.49 10.74 -5.70
N ILE A 8 -15.89 10.29 -4.60
CA ILE A 8 -14.83 11.01 -3.89
C ILE A 8 -13.56 11.06 -4.76
N LEU A 9 -13.13 9.91 -5.29
CA LEU A 9 -11.98 9.85 -6.19
C LEU A 9 -12.20 10.67 -7.47
N GLY A 10 -13.40 10.61 -8.05
CA GLY A 10 -13.72 11.38 -9.25
C GLY A 10 -13.77 12.90 -9.02
N ALA A 11 -14.08 13.36 -7.80
CA ALA A 11 -14.14 14.78 -7.48
C ALA A 11 -12.79 15.38 -7.09
N LEU A 12 -11.92 14.61 -6.42
CA LEU A 12 -10.68 15.12 -5.80
C LEU A 12 -9.40 14.48 -6.37
N GLY A 13 -9.49 13.35 -7.05
CA GLY A 13 -8.34 12.54 -7.44
C GLY A 13 -7.66 11.84 -6.26
N ALA A 14 -6.70 10.94 -6.53
CA ALA A 14 -5.98 10.21 -5.49
C ALA A 14 -5.19 11.13 -4.56
N ASP A 15 -4.46 12.09 -5.12
CA ASP A 15 -3.67 13.06 -4.35
C ASP A 15 -4.51 14.03 -3.54
N GLY A 16 -5.64 14.50 -4.10
CA GLY A 16 -6.55 15.38 -3.38
C GLY A 16 -7.20 14.69 -2.19
N VAL A 17 -7.57 13.42 -2.34
CA VAL A 17 -8.10 12.60 -1.23
C VAL A 17 -7.02 12.37 -0.17
N SER A 18 -5.80 12.02 -0.58
CA SER A 18 -4.66 11.85 0.35
C SER A 18 -4.40 13.12 1.16
N ARG A 19 -4.34 14.27 0.48
CA ARG A 19 -4.15 15.58 1.12
C ARG A 19 -5.30 15.95 2.06
N ALA A 20 -6.54 15.73 1.65
CA ALA A 20 -7.72 16.00 2.48
C ALA A 20 -7.72 15.16 3.76
N ILE A 21 -7.34 13.88 3.68
CA ILE A 21 -7.23 13.01 4.87
C ILE A 21 -6.09 13.47 5.78
N ALA A 22 -4.91 13.77 5.20
CA ALA A 22 -3.75 14.22 5.97
C ALA A 22 -4.02 15.54 6.72
N LEU A 23 -4.67 16.51 6.06
CA LEU A 23 -5.03 17.81 6.64
C LEU A 23 -6.28 17.76 7.52
N GLY A 24 -7.02 16.64 7.54
CA GLY A 24 -8.28 16.53 8.27
C GLY A 24 -9.45 17.30 7.63
N ASP A 25 -9.35 17.65 6.35
CA ASP A 25 -10.34 18.44 5.63
C ASP A 25 -11.52 17.57 5.16
N TRP A 26 -12.47 17.36 6.07
CA TRP A 26 -13.72 16.67 5.76
C TRP A 26 -14.65 17.48 4.85
N ASN A 27 -14.45 18.80 4.69
CA ASN A 27 -15.26 19.59 3.76
C ASN A 27 -14.91 19.26 2.32
N ALA A 28 -13.62 19.06 2.02
CA ALA A 28 -13.17 18.55 0.73
C ALA A 28 -13.84 17.21 0.41
N ILE A 29 -13.82 16.24 1.34
CA ILE A 29 -14.45 14.92 1.16
C ILE A 29 -15.98 15.02 1.00
N LYS A 30 -16.64 15.96 1.70
CA LYS A 30 -18.09 16.21 1.61
C LYS A 30 -18.51 16.77 0.26
N ALA A 31 -17.63 17.42 -0.50
CA ALA A 31 -17.95 18.00 -1.81
C ALA A 31 -18.37 16.92 -2.84
N ALA A 32 -18.00 15.66 -2.61
CA ALA A 32 -18.38 14.55 -3.46
C ALA A 32 -19.88 14.23 -3.39
N LYS A 33 -20.49 13.96 -4.55
CA LYS A 33 -21.93 13.68 -4.68
C LYS A 33 -22.34 12.46 -3.85
N GLY A 34 -23.29 12.65 -2.92
CA GLY A 34 -23.81 11.58 -2.07
C GLY A 34 -23.01 11.31 -0.80
N VAL A 35 -22.02 12.15 -0.47
CA VAL A 35 -21.27 12.09 0.78
C VAL A 35 -21.80 13.14 1.76
N GLY A 36 -22.43 12.68 2.84
CA GLY A 36 -22.91 13.54 3.91
C GLY A 36 -21.81 13.93 4.91
N PRO A 37 -22.04 14.94 5.77
CA PRO A 37 -21.05 15.44 6.74
C PRO A 37 -20.58 14.36 7.72
N LYS A 38 -21.48 13.51 8.22
CA LYS A 38 -21.13 12.39 9.12
C LYS A 38 -20.23 11.37 8.42
N THR A 39 -20.54 11.04 7.17
CA THR A 39 -19.73 10.10 6.38
C THR A 39 -18.36 10.70 6.08
N ALA A 40 -18.28 11.97 5.69
CA ALA A 40 -17.01 12.64 5.43
C ALA A 40 -16.11 12.69 6.67
N GLN A 41 -16.67 13.04 7.84
CA GLN A 41 -15.92 13.05 9.10
C GLN A 41 -15.42 11.67 9.48
N ARG A 42 -16.27 10.64 9.36
CA ARG A 42 -15.86 9.25 9.63
C ARG A 42 -14.73 8.80 8.70
N VAL A 43 -14.84 9.09 7.40
CA VAL A 43 -13.81 8.75 6.41
C VAL A 43 -12.48 9.40 6.80
N VAL A 44 -12.48 10.69 7.14
CA VAL A 44 -11.23 11.38 7.53
C VAL A 44 -10.64 10.80 8.81
N ILE A 45 -11.45 10.56 9.85
CA ILE A 45 -10.95 10.02 11.13
C ILE A 45 -10.42 8.60 10.94
N GLU A 46 -11.22 7.70 10.37
CA GLU A 46 -10.87 6.28 10.21
C GLU A 46 -9.68 6.08 9.26
N LEU A 47 -9.50 6.95 8.25
CA LEU A 47 -8.38 6.85 7.32
C LEU A 47 -7.15 7.62 7.78
N LYS A 48 -7.26 8.67 8.58
CA LYS A 48 -6.08 9.39 9.09
C LYS A 48 -5.17 8.47 9.91
N ASP A 49 -5.75 7.54 10.67
CA ASP A 49 -4.99 6.56 11.44
C ASP A 49 -4.32 5.49 10.55
N LYS A 50 -4.84 5.26 9.34
CA LYS A 50 -4.33 4.29 8.36
C LYS A 50 -3.46 4.92 7.27
N ALA A 51 -3.56 6.22 7.08
CA ALA A 51 -2.81 6.97 6.07
C ALA A 51 -1.29 6.78 6.20
N PRO A 52 -0.68 6.70 7.40
CA PRO A 52 0.75 6.42 7.53
C PRO A 52 1.13 5.07 6.91
N THR A 53 0.31 4.03 7.11
CA THR A 53 0.55 2.70 6.56
C THR A 53 0.38 2.65 5.04
N VAL A 54 -0.59 3.37 4.49
CA VAL A 54 -0.82 3.44 3.04
C VAL A 54 0.22 4.31 2.33
N MET A 55 0.68 5.40 2.95
CA MET A 55 1.72 6.27 2.39
C MET A 55 3.10 5.61 2.44
N ALA A 56 3.39 4.80 3.47
CA ALA A 56 4.59 3.96 3.52
C ALA A 56 4.60 2.84 2.46
N MET A 57 3.43 2.38 2.02
CA MET A 57 3.30 1.45 0.89
C MET A 57 3.28 2.14 -0.48
N ALA A 58 2.62 3.30 -0.61
CA ALA A 58 2.56 4.06 -1.86
C ALA A 58 3.91 4.70 -2.24
N GLY A 59 4.78 4.97 -1.24
CA GLY A 59 6.16 5.40 -1.48
C GLY A 59 7.07 4.35 -2.13
N GLN A 60 6.62 3.09 -2.23
CA GLN A 60 7.39 2.00 -2.86
C GLN A 60 6.97 1.75 -4.32
N SER A 61 5.96 2.46 -4.85
CA SER A 61 5.53 2.35 -6.25
C SER A 61 5.52 3.68 -7.02
N ALA A 62 5.90 4.79 -6.38
CA ALA A 62 5.99 6.09 -7.04
C ALA A 62 7.45 6.43 -7.39
N THR A 63 7.95 5.91 -8.51
CA THR A 63 8.87 6.73 -9.32
C THR A 63 8.12 8.02 -9.67
N PRO A 64 8.68 9.22 -9.45
CA PRO A 64 8.03 10.46 -9.83
C PRO A 64 8.08 10.58 -11.35
N ALA A 65 7.08 10.00 -12.03
CA ALA A 65 6.86 10.26 -13.45
C ALA A 65 6.08 11.57 -13.56
N THR A 66 6.81 12.57 -14.00
CA THR A 66 6.38 13.87 -14.51
C THR A 66 4.93 13.90 -15.03
N VAL A 67 4.19 14.90 -14.56
CA VAL A 67 2.89 15.32 -15.09
C VAL A 67 3.00 15.58 -16.59
N THR A 68 2.34 14.77 -17.41
CA THR A 68 1.81 15.20 -18.70
C THR A 68 0.40 14.66 -18.84
N ASP A 69 -0.53 15.62 -18.87
CA ASP A 69 -1.87 15.57 -19.43
C ASP A 69 -1.94 14.66 -20.67
N ASP A 70 -2.75 13.59 -20.64
CA ASP A 70 -3.39 13.05 -21.84
C ASP A 70 -4.51 12.05 -21.50
N VAL A 71 -5.73 12.53 -21.74
CA VAL A 71 -6.92 11.88 -22.32
C VAL A 71 -7.08 10.35 -22.18
N ILE A 72 -8.18 10.01 -21.52
CA ILE A 72 -8.92 8.75 -21.54
C ILE A 72 -9.36 8.36 -22.97
N GLU A 73 -8.94 7.20 -23.47
CA GLU A 73 -9.63 6.49 -24.56
C GLU A 73 -9.59 4.97 -24.33
N ALA A 74 -10.71 4.31 -24.62
CA ALA A 74 -10.99 2.91 -24.31
C ALA A 74 -10.75 1.98 -25.51
N ASP A 75 -10.44 0.72 -25.17
CA ASP A 75 -10.69 -0.53 -25.91
C ASP A 75 -9.62 -1.10 -26.89
N THR A 76 -9.14 -2.31 -26.51
CA THR A 76 -8.73 -3.46 -27.37
C THR A 76 -7.27 -3.55 -27.92
N PRO A 77 -6.66 -4.77 -27.98
CA PRO A 77 -5.28 -5.03 -27.54
C PRO A 77 -4.28 -5.49 -28.63
N ALA A 78 -2.97 -5.18 -28.45
CA ALA A 78 -1.83 -5.97 -28.93
C ALA A 78 -0.48 -5.43 -28.39
N ALA A 79 0.40 -6.34 -27.99
CA ALA A 79 1.76 -6.17 -27.43
C ALA A 79 2.82 -5.71 -28.47
N PRO A 80 4.17 -5.71 -28.22
CA PRO A 80 4.98 -5.74 -26.99
C PRO A 80 6.14 -4.68 -26.92
N GLN A 81 6.46 -4.21 -25.70
CA GLN A 81 7.77 -3.76 -25.13
C GLN A 81 8.80 -2.91 -25.92
N PRO A 82 9.50 -2.03 -25.19
CA PRO A 82 10.89 -2.34 -24.85
C PRO A 82 11.06 -2.60 -23.34
N ALA A 83 11.64 -3.74 -23.01
CA ALA A 83 11.97 -4.14 -21.65
C ALA A 83 12.94 -3.14 -21.00
N PRO A 84 12.70 -2.69 -19.75
CA PRO A 84 13.77 -2.19 -18.92
C PRO A 84 14.67 -3.38 -18.55
N THR A 85 15.98 -3.20 -18.75
CA THR A 85 17.02 -4.12 -18.30
C THR A 85 16.81 -4.47 -16.82
N PRO A 86 16.88 -5.75 -16.43
CA PRO A 86 16.71 -6.16 -15.04
C PRO A 86 17.92 -5.67 -14.22
N GLN A 87 17.72 -4.63 -13.41
CA GLN A 87 18.61 -4.30 -12.31
C GLN A 87 18.24 -5.22 -11.11
N PRO A 88 19.16 -6.07 -10.61
CA PRO A 88 18.80 -7.15 -9.68
C PRO A 88 18.70 -6.73 -8.20
N VAL A 89 18.30 -5.49 -7.84
CA VAL A 89 18.44 -5.01 -6.44
C VAL A 89 17.15 -4.54 -5.75
N ALA A 90 15.97 -4.64 -6.38
CA ALA A 90 14.69 -4.19 -5.78
C ALA A 90 13.75 -5.32 -5.31
N ILE A 91 14.10 -6.59 -5.55
CA ILE A 91 13.25 -7.73 -5.20
C ILE A 91 13.27 -7.98 -3.69
N GLN A 92 14.40 -7.74 -3.03
CA GLN A 92 14.61 -8.06 -1.62
C GLN A 92 13.80 -7.15 -0.68
N THR A 93 13.74 -5.85 -0.93
CA THR A 93 12.95 -4.90 -0.13
C THR A 93 11.45 -5.19 -0.24
N ASN A 94 10.98 -5.56 -1.44
CA ASN A 94 9.59 -5.93 -1.67
C ASN A 94 9.27 -7.27 -0.97
N ALA A 95 10.16 -8.26 -1.05
CA ALA A 95 9.99 -9.54 -0.35
C ALA A 95 9.90 -9.37 1.18
N GLN A 96 10.68 -8.44 1.75
CA GLN A 96 10.60 -8.08 3.17
C GLN A 96 9.23 -7.46 3.51
N ALA A 97 8.79 -6.46 2.73
CA ALA A 97 7.50 -5.79 2.96
C ALA A 97 6.31 -6.74 2.81
N ASP A 98 6.36 -7.65 1.84
CA ASP A 98 5.34 -8.68 1.61
C ASP A 98 5.28 -9.68 2.76
N ALA A 99 6.44 -10.15 3.24
CA ALA A 99 6.52 -11.06 4.38
C ALA A 99 5.96 -10.42 5.66
N LEU A 100 6.30 -9.15 5.93
CA LEU A 100 5.75 -8.42 7.08
C LEU A 100 4.24 -8.28 7.01
N SER A 101 3.71 -7.95 5.84
CA SER A 101 2.26 -7.81 5.62
C SER A 101 1.54 -9.14 5.80
N ALA A 102 2.12 -10.23 5.30
CA ALA A 102 1.58 -11.57 5.49
C ALA A 102 1.51 -11.94 6.98
N LEU A 103 2.58 -11.72 7.74
CA LEU A 103 2.63 -12.02 9.17
C LEU A 103 1.62 -11.16 9.98
N GLN A 104 1.47 -9.88 9.63
CA GLN A 104 0.46 -9.02 10.25
C GLN A 104 -0.97 -9.52 10.00
N ASN A 105 -1.25 -10.00 8.78
CA ASN A 105 -2.56 -10.60 8.44
C ASN A 105 -2.82 -11.92 9.19
N LEU A 106 -1.75 -12.64 9.57
CA LEU A 106 -1.83 -13.83 10.44
C LEU A 106 -2.05 -13.47 11.92
N GLY A 107 -2.00 -12.19 12.28
CA GLY A 107 -2.26 -11.70 13.63
C GLY A 107 -1.01 -11.46 14.47
N TYR A 108 0.19 -11.54 13.89
CA TYR A 108 1.43 -11.23 14.61
C TYR A 108 1.63 -9.71 14.74
N SER A 109 2.24 -9.29 15.84
CA SER A 109 2.48 -7.87 16.09
C SER A 109 3.53 -7.30 15.12
N PRO A 110 3.44 -6.01 14.72
CA PRO A 110 4.39 -5.42 13.78
C PRO A 110 5.84 -5.50 14.24
N SER A 111 6.08 -5.31 15.55
CA SER A 111 7.43 -5.36 16.13
C SER A 111 8.03 -6.76 16.10
N GLU A 112 7.22 -7.78 16.40
CA GLU A 112 7.66 -9.17 16.45
C GLU A 112 7.89 -9.71 15.03
N ALA A 113 6.97 -9.42 14.10
CA ALA A 113 7.11 -9.77 12.69
C ALA A 113 8.35 -9.11 12.06
N ALA A 114 8.61 -7.83 12.37
CA ALA A 114 9.80 -7.12 11.90
C ALA A 114 11.10 -7.77 12.35
N ALA A 115 11.20 -8.13 13.64
CA ALA A 115 12.37 -8.78 14.19
C ALA A 115 12.62 -10.16 13.58
N ALA A 116 11.57 -10.98 13.43
CA ALA A 116 11.70 -12.32 12.87
C ALA A 116 12.10 -12.32 11.39
N VAL A 117 11.50 -11.44 10.57
CA VAL A 117 11.85 -11.32 9.15
C VAL A 117 13.29 -10.81 8.99
N ALA A 118 13.71 -9.81 9.77
CA ALA A 118 15.08 -9.30 9.72
C ALA A 118 16.12 -10.37 10.07
N GLN A 119 15.84 -11.19 11.09
CA GLN A 119 16.71 -12.29 11.48
C GLN A 119 16.83 -13.34 10.36
N VAL A 120 15.71 -13.74 9.76
CA VAL A 120 15.70 -14.73 8.67
C VAL A 120 16.44 -14.21 7.44
N MET A 121 16.26 -12.93 7.09
CA MET A 121 16.97 -12.33 5.95
C MET A 121 18.47 -12.16 6.23
N ALA A 122 18.89 -12.00 7.49
CA ALA A 122 20.30 -11.98 7.86
C ALA A 122 20.93 -13.38 7.78
N ASP A 123 20.21 -14.42 8.23
CA ASP A 123 20.70 -15.80 8.25
C ASP A 123 20.65 -16.48 6.85
N ALA A 124 19.71 -16.08 6.01
CA ALA A 124 19.51 -16.64 4.67
C ALA A 124 19.05 -15.56 3.66
N PRO A 125 19.95 -14.67 3.18
CA PRO A 125 19.62 -13.51 2.37
C PRO A 125 19.04 -13.83 0.97
N GLU A 126 19.26 -15.04 0.48
CA GLU A 126 18.79 -15.52 -0.83
C GLU A 126 17.42 -16.21 -0.77
N THR A 127 16.74 -16.18 0.39
CA THR A 127 15.46 -16.84 0.58
C THR A 127 14.33 -16.05 -0.08
N ASP A 128 13.42 -16.75 -0.78
CA ASP A 128 12.22 -16.17 -1.36
C ASP A 128 11.19 -15.76 -0.30
N THR A 129 10.23 -14.89 -0.65
CA THR A 129 9.18 -14.39 0.27
C THR A 129 8.48 -15.52 1.03
N SER A 130 8.16 -16.62 0.35
CA SER A 130 7.47 -17.76 0.97
C SER A 130 8.36 -18.50 1.97
N GLY A 131 9.65 -18.65 1.65
CA GLY A 131 10.65 -19.20 2.55
C GLY A 131 10.86 -18.31 3.79
N VAL A 132 10.90 -16.99 3.59
CA VAL A 132 11.03 -16.01 4.69
C VAL A 132 9.86 -16.12 5.66
N ILE A 133 8.62 -16.18 5.15
CA ILE A 133 7.41 -16.31 5.99
C ILE A 133 7.46 -17.61 6.81
N ARG A 134 7.78 -18.75 6.19
CA ARG A 134 7.83 -20.05 6.90
C ARG A 134 8.90 -20.06 8.00
N ALA A 135 10.08 -19.54 7.70
CA ALA A 135 11.17 -19.48 8.67
C ALA A 135 10.86 -18.52 9.82
N ALA A 136 10.24 -17.37 9.54
CA ALA A 136 9.82 -16.40 10.56
C ALA A 136 8.77 -17.00 11.51
N LEU A 137 7.75 -17.69 10.97
CA LEU A 137 6.73 -18.38 11.77
C LEU A 137 7.36 -19.46 12.67
N LYS A 138 8.34 -20.21 12.16
CA LYS A 138 9.05 -21.22 12.94
C LYS A 138 9.85 -20.63 14.11
N LEU A 139 10.37 -19.41 13.95
CA LEU A 139 11.16 -18.72 14.97
C LEU A 139 10.27 -18.15 16.08
N MET A 140 9.07 -17.67 15.72
CA MET A 140 8.11 -17.04 16.62
C MET A 140 7.18 -18.04 17.33
N ALA A 141 7.03 -19.26 16.79
CA ALA A 141 6.21 -20.29 17.41
C ALA A 141 6.69 -20.60 18.85
N PRO A 142 5.77 -20.68 19.84
CA PRO A 142 6.15 -21.04 21.19
C PRO A 142 6.82 -22.41 21.18
N LYS A 143 8.02 -22.50 21.75
CA LYS A 143 8.69 -23.77 22.03
C LYS A 143 7.93 -24.46 23.16
N GLY A 144 6.82 -25.11 22.80
CA GLY A 144 6.11 -26.03 23.67
C GLY A 144 6.89 -27.31 23.89
#